data_AF-A0A3N0WXA8-F1
#
_entry.id   AF-A0A3N0WXA8-F1
#
_cell.length_a   1.000
_cell.length_b   1.000
_cell.length_c   1.000
_cell.angle_alpha   90.00
_cell.angle_beta   90.00
_cell.angle_gamma   90.00
#
_symmetry.space_group_name_H-M   'P 1'
#
loop_
_entity.id
_entity.type
_entity.pdbx_description
1 polymer ?
#
loop_
_entity_poly.entity_id
_entity_poly.type
_entity_poly.pdbx_seq_one_letter_code
_entity_poly.pdbx_strand_id
1 'polypeptide(L)'
;METTWKPHEEHGKLSTAEKNDLPESVFAFPKQKKEPMTDASHVRNAMARFDQVKDVSDADRDLAFANIKKAAKHYDVEIQEKSWKEFGKK
;
A
#
# COMPACT_ATOMS: atom_id res chain seq x y z
N MET A 1 -7.22 14.25 -1.87
CA MET A 1 -6.28 13.94 -0.77
C MET A 1 -4.91 13.78 -1.39
N GLU A 2 -3.90 14.50 -0.88
CA GLU A 2 -2.53 14.30 -1.36
C GLU A 2 -1.97 12.98 -0.82
N THR A 3 -1.37 12.20 -1.70
CA THR A 3 -0.74 10.91 -1.35
C THR A 3 0.64 11.16 -0.77
N THR A 4 1.04 10.40 0.24
CA THR A 4 2.42 10.40 0.74
C THR A 4 3.33 9.46 -0.05
N TRP A 5 2.76 8.56 -0.86
CA TRP A 5 3.52 7.54 -1.55
C TRP A 5 4.49 8.12 -2.60
N LYS A 6 5.71 7.58 -2.63
CA LYS A 6 6.76 7.86 -3.60
C LYS A 6 7.36 6.54 -4.11
N PRO A 7 7.72 6.45 -5.40
CA PRO A 7 8.32 5.25 -5.95
C PRO A 7 9.68 4.99 -5.31
N HIS A 8 9.92 3.72 -5.02
CA HIS A 8 11.19 3.17 -4.57
C HIS A 8 11.13 1.69 -4.95
N GLU A 9 12.00 1.29 -5.87
CA GLU A 9 11.92 -0.02 -6.50
C GLU A 9 12.73 -1.03 -5.69
N GLU A 10 12.03 -2.03 -5.18
CA GLU A 10 12.61 -3.19 -4.52
C GLU A 10 11.68 -4.37 -4.82
N HIS A 11 12.23 -5.44 -5.39
CA HIS A 11 11.44 -6.51 -5.97
C HIS A 11 11.44 -7.78 -5.12
N GLY A 12 10.29 -8.45 -5.08
CA GLY A 12 10.17 -9.77 -4.46
C GLY A 12 10.12 -9.72 -2.93
N LYS A 13 10.48 -10.83 -2.27
CA LYS A 13 10.26 -10.97 -0.83
C LYS A 13 11.29 -10.16 -0.04
N LEU A 14 10.85 -9.05 0.51
CA LEU A 14 11.63 -8.25 1.46
C LEU A 14 11.81 -8.98 2.80
N SER A 15 13.06 -9.09 3.24
CA SER A 15 13.47 -9.44 4.59
C SER A 15 13.05 -8.37 5.60
N THR A 16 13.13 -8.70 6.90
CA THR A 16 12.84 -7.73 7.96
C THR A 16 13.81 -6.54 7.94
N ALA A 17 15.09 -6.78 7.62
CA ALA A 17 16.11 -5.74 7.55
C ALA A 17 15.80 -4.75 6.41
N GLU A 18 15.53 -5.26 5.21
CA GLU A 18 15.15 -4.43 4.05
C GLU A 18 13.91 -3.59 4.36
N LYS A 19 12.87 -4.19 4.96
CA LYS A 19 11.66 -3.43 5.35
C LYS A 19 11.93 -2.31 6.35
N ASN A 20 12.90 -2.48 7.24
CA ASN A 20 13.23 -1.46 8.25
C ASN A 20 13.94 -0.26 7.65
N ASP A 21 14.74 -0.48 6.61
CA ASP A 21 15.52 0.56 5.92
C ASP A 21 14.70 1.35 4.89
N LEU A 22 13.55 0.80 4.48
CA LEU A 22 12.65 1.48 3.54
C LEU A 22 12.09 2.79 4.10
N PRO A 23 12.02 3.85 3.27
CA PRO A 23 11.41 5.11 3.70
C PRO A 23 9.90 4.95 3.86
N GLU A 24 9.30 5.70 4.79
CA GLU A 24 7.86 5.61 5.08
C GLU A 24 6.97 5.87 3.86
N SER A 25 7.47 6.63 2.88
CA SER A 25 6.78 6.94 1.62
C SER A 25 6.57 5.73 0.71
N VAL A 26 7.13 4.56 1.00
CA VAL A 26 6.87 3.36 0.18
C VAL A 26 5.68 2.55 0.68
N PHE A 27 5.19 2.83 1.89
CA PHE A 27 4.16 2.04 2.55
C PHE A 27 2.76 2.58 2.24
N ALA A 28 1.78 1.68 2.17
CA ALA A 28 0.38 2.07 2.10
C ALA A 28 -0.02 2.79 3.40
N PHE A 29 0.44 2.29 4.54
CA PHE A 29 0.25 2.88 5.86
C PHE A 29 1.59 3.41 6.42
N PRO A 30 2.01 4.65 6.08
CA PRO A 30 3.33 5.18 6.43
C PRO A 30 3.61 5.17 7.93
N LYS A 31 2.66 5.65 8.75
CA LYS A 31 2.82 5.75 10.21
C LYS A 31 3.03 4.39 10.87
N GLN A 32 2.43 3.35 10.32
CA GLN A 32 2.53 1.98 10.83
C GLN A 32 3.60 1.16 10.11
N LYS A 33 4.23 1.71 9.06
CA LYS A 33 5.13 0.98 8.15
C LYS A 33 4.55 -0.37 7.69
N LYS A 34 3.26 -0.39 7.33
CA LYS A 34 2.54 -1.60 6.86
C LYS A 34 2.28 -1.54 5.37
N GLU A 35 2.30 -2.72 4.74
CA GLU A 35 2.07 -2.92 3.31
C GLU A 35 3.05 -2.09 2.43
N PRO A 36 4.34 -2.47 2.35
CA PRO A 36 5.27 -1.84 1.41
C PRO A 36 4.75 -2.01 -0.03
N MET A 37 4.96 -1.01 -0.87
CA MET A 37 4.52 -0.97 -2.28
C MET A 37 5.68 -0.57 -3.19
N THR A 38 6.69 -1.45 -3.24
CA THR A 38 7.93 -1.26 -3.99
C THR A 38 7.96 -1.99 -5.34
N ASP A 39 6.91 -2.77 -5.64
CA ASP A 39 6.68 -3.39 -6.95
C ASP A 39 5.19 -3.70 -7.18
N ALA A 40 4.84 -4.20 -8.37
CA ALA A 40 3.47 -4.55 -8.72
C ALA A 40 2.88 -5.67 -7.86
N SER A 41 3.69 -6.64 -7.43
CA SER A 41 3.25 -7.76 -6.58
C SER A 41 2.90 -7.27 -5.17
N HIS A 42 3.70 -6.35 -4.64
CA HIS A 42 3.48 -5.66 -3.39
C HIS A 42 2.18 -4.83 -3.41
N VAL A 43 1.90 -4.10 -4.49
CA VAL A 43 0.62 -3.39 -4.64
C VAL A 43 -0.57 -4.36 -4.63
N ARG A 44 -0.51 -5.47 -5.36
CA ARG A 44 -1.57 -6.50 -5.35
C ARG A 44 -1.78 -7.11 -3.97
N ASN A 45 -0.69 -7.38 -3.25
CA ASN A 45 -0.76 -7.89 -1.87
C ASN A 45 -1.39 -6.87 -0.91
N ALA A 46 -1.02 -5.60 -1.02
CA ALA A 46 -1.57 -4.53 -0.20
C ALA A 46 -3.09 -4.39 -0.39
N MET A 47 -3.59 -4.53 -1.62
CA MET A 47 -5.04 -4.56 -1.91
C MET A 47 -5.72 -5.79 -1.32
N ALA A 48 -5.14 -6.98 -1.53
CA ALA A 48 -5.72 -8.24 -1.08
C ALA A 48 -5.77 -8.40 0.46
N ARG A 49 -4.90 -7.68 1.18
CA ARG A 49 -4.78 -7.76 2.65
C ARG A 49 -5.26 -6.50 3.36
N PHE A 50 -5.86 -5.56 2.64
CA PHE A 50 -6.17 -4.24 3.17
C PHE A 50 -7.08 -4.27 4.41
N ASP A 51 -8.05 -5.17 4.43
CA ASP A 51 -8.98 -5.39 5.54
C ASP A 51 -8.31 -6.06 6.76
N GLN A 52 -7.25 -6.85 6.54
CA GLN A 52 -6.46 -7.52 7.57
C GLN A 52 -5.58 -6.54 8.36
N VAL A 53 -5.36 -5.32 7.87
CA VAL A 53 -4.59 -4.30 8.57
C VAL A 53 -5.40 -3.78 9.77
N LYS A 54 -4.94 -4.12 10.97
CA LYS A 54 -5.50 -3.68 12.26
C LYS A 54 -4.76 -2.47 12.84
N ASP A 55 -5.36 -1.86 13.86
CA ASP A 55 -4.80 -0.72 14.62
C ASP A 55 -4.53 0.52 13.75
N VAL A 56 -5.48 0.80 12.84
CA VAL A 56 -5.44 1.95 11.92
C VAL A 56 -6.77 2.66 11.95
N SER A 57 -6.74 4.00 11.84
CA SER A 57 -7.95 4.82 11.76
C SER A 57 -8.54 4.79 10.34
N ASP A 58 -9.80 5.19 10.18
CA ASP A 58 -10.40 5.38 8.86
C ASP A 58 -9.63 6.40 8.02
N ALA A 59 -9.06 7.44 8.65
CA ALA A 59 -8.21 8.41 7.97
C ALA A 59 -6.91 7.77 7.45
N ASP A 60 -6.32 6.83 8.21
CA ASP A 60 -5.15 6.09 7.74
C ASP A 60 -5.54 5.13 6.59
N ARG A 61 -6.75 4.55 6.61
CA ARG A 61 -7.29 3.74 5.50
C ARG A 61 -7.54 4.58 4.24
N ASP A 62 -8.11 5.78 4.39
CA ASP A 62 -8.31 6.70 3.27
C ASP A 62 -6.97 7.08 2.62
N LEU A 63 -5.97 7.41 3.45
CA LEU A 63 -4.61 7.68 2.99
C LEU A 63 -3.99 6.47 2.29
N ALA A 64 -4.12 5.28 2.89
CA ALA A 64 -3.57 4.05 2.32
C ALA A 64 -4.18 3.71 0.97
N PHE A 65 -5.48 3.90 0.81
CA PHE A 65 -6.15 3.71 -0.47
C PHE A 65 -5.68 4.72 -1.52
N ALA A 66 -5.46 5.98 -1.14
CA ALA A 66 -4.90 6.98 -2.04
C ALA A 66 -3.46 6.62 -2.46
N ASN A 67 -2.64 6.14 -1.53
CA ASN A 67 -1.29 5.66 -1.79
C ASN A 67 -1.28 4.44 -2.72
N ILE A 68 -2.13 3.44 -2.47
CA ILE A 68 -2.30 2.26 -3.32
C ILE A 68 -2.70 2.66 -4.73
N LYS A 69 -3.67 3.57 -4.91
CA LYS A 69 -4.07 4.05 -6.25
C LYS A 69 -2.93 4.68 -7.02
N LYS A 70 -2.08 5.45 -6.34
CA LYS A 70 -0.90 6.07 -6.97
C LYS A 70 0.17 5.05 -7.33
N ALA A 71 0.47 4.12 -6.43
CA ALA A 71 1.43 3.04 -6.68
C ALA A 71 0.95 2.12 -7.81
N ALA A 72 -0.33 1.77 -7.82
CA ALA A 72 -0.94 0.94 -8.86
C ALA A 72 -0.87 1.60 -10.23
N LYS A 73 -1.16 2.90 -10.32
CA LYS A 73 -0.95 3.66 -11.57
C LYS A 73 0.51 3.63 -12.03
N HIS A 74 1.46 3.69 -11.10
CA HIS A 74 2.89 3.67 -11.42
C HIS A 74 3.36 2.30 -11.91
N TYR A 75 2.92 1.22 -11.27
CA TYR A 75 3.29 -0.17 -11.60
C TYR A 75 2.32 -0.88 -12.56
N ASP A 76 1.43 -0.13 -13.20
CA ASP A 76 0.42 -0.64 -14.15
C ASP A 76 -0.43 -1.80 -13.56
N VAL A 77 -0.91 -1.61 -12.33
CA VAL A 77 -1.85 -2.50 -11.65
C VAL A 77 -3.26 -1.92 -11.75
N GLU A 78 -4.19 -2.70 -12.28
CA GLU A 78 -5.60 -2.30 -12.38
C GLU A 78 -6.27 -2.32 -11.00
N ILE A 79 -7.04 -1.28 -10.70
CA ILE A 79 -7.90 -1.17 -9.52
C ILE A 79 -9.33 -0.91 -10.02
N GLN A 80 -10.26 -1.78 -9.62
CA GLN A 80 -11.67 -1.65 -9.99
C GLN A 80 -12.48 -0.99 -8.87
N GLU A 81 -11.97 -1.06 -7.64
CA GLU A 81 -12.58 -0.54 -6.44
C GLU A 81 -12.54 0.99 -6.40
N LYS A 82 -13.68 1.59 -6.07
CA LYS A 82 -13.84 3.04 -5.93
C LYS A 82 -13.55 3.51 -4.51
N SER A 83 -13.62 2.60 -3.54
CA SER A 83 -13.35 2.84 -2.12
C SER A 83 -12.61 1.65 -1.52
N TRP A 84 -11.76 1.89 -0.52
CA TRP A 84 -11.16 0.81 0.26
C TRP A 84 -12.18 -0.07 0.98
N LYS A 85 -13.40 0.43 1.19
CA LYS A 85 -14.52 -0.35 1.74
C LYS A 85 -15.01 -1.45 0.80
N GLU A 86 -14.54 -1.46 -0.45
CA GLU A 86 -14.83 -2.49 -1.45
C GLU A 86 -13.74 -3.57 -1.48
N PHE A 87 -12.55 -3.30 -0.93
CA PHE A 87 -11.52 -4.32 -0.77
C PHE A 87 -11.99 -5.44 0.17
N GLY A 88 -11.69 -6.70 -0.19
CA GLY A 88 -12.07 -7.88 0.59
C GLY A 88 -13.52 -8.33 0.45
N LYS A 89 -14.37 -7.58 -0.29
CA LYS A 89 -15.73 -8.00 -0.63
C LYS A 89 -15.72 -8.91 -1.85
N LYS A 90 -15.43 -10.20 -1.65
CA LYS A 90 -15.71 -11.27 -2.61
C LYS A 90 -16.53 -12.36 -1.96
#